data_AF-A0A2G9N1Z2-F1
#
_entry.id   AF-A0A2G9N1Z2-F1
#
_cell.length_a   1.000
_cell.length_b   1.000
_cell.length_c   1.000
_cell.angle_alpha   90.00
_cell.angle_beta   90.00
_cell.angle_gamma   90.00
#
_symmetry.space_group_name_H-M   'P 1'
#
loop_
_entity.id
_entity.type
_entity.pdbx_description
1 polymer ?
#
loop_
_entity_poly.entity_id
_entity_poly.type
_entity_poly.pdbx_seq_one_letter_code
_entity_poly.pdbx_strand_id
1 'polypeptide(L)' 'RSPLASPKLKILRKPDSIFDYKFEDFEIEGYEAHAHIKAPVAV' A
#
# COMPACT_ATOMS: atom_id res chain seq x y z
N ARG A 1 -4.96 16.62 -11.88
CA ARG A 1 -4.10 15.41 -11.85
C ARG A 1 -4.82 14.28 -12.57
N SER A 2 -4.17 13.66 -13.55
CA SER A 2 -4.71 12.50 -14.30
C SER A 2 -4.37 11.20 -13.57
N PRO A 3 -5.16 10.12 -13.69
CA PRO A 3 -4.85 8.83 -13.08
C PRO A 3 -3.49 8.28 -13.56
N LEU A 4 -2.73 7.71 -12.64
CA LEU A 4 -1.49 6.97 -12.93
C LEU A 4 -1.79 5.47 -13.02
N ALA A 5 -0.81 4.69 -13.47
CA ALA A 5 -0.92 3.23 -13.52
C ALA A 5 -1.16 2.65 -12.12
N SER A 6 -2.00 1.62 -12.04
CA SER A 6 -2.25 0.93 -10.78
C SER A 6 -1.00 0.17 -10.31
N PRO A 7 -0.63 0.28 -9.03
CA PRO A 7 0.44 -0.52 -8.46
C PRO A 7 0.02 -1.99 -8.35
N LYS A 8 1.00 -2.86 -8.11
CA LYS A 8 0.76 -4.26 -7.75
C LYS A 8 1.15 -4.48 -6.29
N LEU A 9 0.27 -5.11 -5.51
CA LEU A 9 0.58 -5.57 -4.17
C LEU A 9 0.95 -7.05 -4.24
N LYS A 10 2.19 -7.38 -3.87
CA LYS A 10 2.67 -8.74 -3.69
C LYS A 10 2.66 -9.09 -2.21
N ILE A 11 2.16 -10.28 -1.92
CA ILE A 11 2.21 -10.88 -0.59
C ILE A 11 3.30 -11.94 -0.64
N LEU A 12 4.43 -11.67 0.02
CA LEU A 12 5.63 -12.52 -0.01
C LEU A 12 5.49 -13.76 0.86
N ARG A 13 4.64 -13.70 1.88
CA ARG A 13 4.42 -14.78 2.86
C ARG A 13 2.94 -14.95 3.15
N LYS A 14 2.50 -16.20 3.36
CA LYS A 14 1.16 -16.52 3.83
C LYS A 14 1.24 -17.28 5.16
N PRO A 15 1.18 -16.60 6.31
CA PRO A 15 1.13 -17.26 7.62
C PRO A 15 -0.24 -17.91 7.87
N ASP A 16 -0.30 -18.75 8.90
CA ASP A 16 -1.51 -19.50 9.27
C ASP A 16 -2.59 -18.63 9.94
N SER A 17 -2.19 -17.50 10.56
CA SER A 17 -3.09 -16.52 11.15
C SER A 17 -2.98 -15.16 10.45
N ILE A 18 -4.11 -14.48 10.29
CA ILE A 18 -4.15 -13.10 9.77
C ILE A 18 -3.39 -12.11 10.68
N PHE A 19 -3.22 -12.44 11.96
CA PHE A 19 -2.53 -11.59 12.94
C PHE A 19 -1.00 -11.71 12.87
N ASP A 20 -0.47 -12.71 12.14
CA ASP A 20 0.97 -12.96 12.05
C ASP A 20 1.64 -12.25 10.88
N TYR A 21 0.86 -11.53 10.06
CA TYR A 21 1.38 -10.71 8.97
C TYR A 21 2.21 -9.54 9.50
N LYS A 22 3.37 -9.34 8.89
CA LYS A 22 4.27 -8.23 9.18
C LYS A 22 4.41 -7.32 7.96
N PHE A 23 4.96 -6.12 8.16
CA PHE A 23 5.16 -5.17 7.06
C PHE A 23 6.06 -5.74 5.98
N GLU A 24 7.05 -6.54 6.35
CA GLU A 24 8.00 -7.18 5.42
C GLU A 24 7.33 -8.26 4.55
N ASP A 25 6.13 -8.70 4.88
CA ASP A 25 5.38 -9.69 4.09
C ASP A 25 4.66 -9.06 2.90
N PHE A 26 4.65 -7.73 2.79
CA PHE A 26 4.00 -6.98 1.72
C PHE A 26 4.99 -6.17 0.92
N GLU A 27 4.96 -6.33 -0.41
CA GLU A 27 5.77 -5.57 -1.35
C GLU A 27 4.86 -4.84 -2.34
N ILE A 28 5.09 -3.55 -2.53
CA ILE A 28 4.35 -2.73 -3.49
C ILE A 28 5.25 -2.43 -4.68
N GLU A 29 4.92 -2.98 -5.83
CA GLU A 29 5.66 -2.78 -7.08
C GLU A 29 4.97 -1.74 -7.96
N GLY A 30 5.77 -0.84 -8.55
CA GLY A 30 5.29 0.16 -9.50
C GLY A 30 4.36 1.20 -8.88
N TYR A 31 4.60 1.57 -7.61
CA TYR A 31 3.82 2.62 -6.96
C TYR A 31 4.23 4.01 -7.45
N GLU A 32 3.38 4.62 -8.25
CA GLU A 32 3.49 6.01 -8.67
C GLU A 32 2.31 6.81 -8.13
N ALA A 33 2.61 7.90 -7.43
CA ALA A 33 1.61 8.77 -6.84
C ALA A 33 1.90 10.24 -7.14
N HIS A 34 0.83 11.02 -7.28
CA HIS A 34 0.93 12.48 -7.27
C HIS A 34 1.39 12.96 -5.90
N ALA A 35 1.87 14.20 -5.83
CA ALA A 35 2.27 14.83 -4.57
C ALA A 35 1.19 14.68 -3.49
N HIS A 36 1.64 14.36 -2.27
CA HIS A 36 0.77 14.18 -1.11
C HIS A 36 -0.05 15.45 -0.84
N ILE A 37 -1.37 15.30 -0.77
CA ILE A 37 -2.29 16.39 -0.45
C ILE A 37 -2.69 16.26 1.01
N LYS A 38 -2.18 17.15 1.86
CA LYS A 38 -2.52 17.19 3.28
C LYS A 38 -3.92 17.77 3.47
N ALA A 39 -4.80 17.04 4.14
CA ALA A 39 -6.11 17.52 4.56
C ALA A 39 -6.27 17.34 6.08
N PRO A 40 -6.94 18.28 6.78
CA PRO A 40 -7.23 18.12 8.20
C PRO A 40 -8.26 17.01 8.43
N VAL A 41 -8.09 16.26 9.52
CA VAL A 41 -9.11 15.32 10.02
C VAL A 41 -10.11 16.13 10.83
N ALA A 42 -11.40 16.01 10.50
CA ALA A 42 -12.46 16.58 11.33
C ALA A 42 -12.63 15.70 12.58
N VAL A 43 -12.59 16.34 13.75
CA VAL A 43 -12.78 15.71 15.07
C VAL A 43 -14.19 16.01 15.55
#